data_AF-A0A1V4RQD4-F1
#
_entry.id   AF-A0A1V4RQD4-F1
#
_cell.length_a   1.000
_cell.length_b   1.000
_cell.length_c   1.000
_cell.angle_alpha   90.00
_cell.angle_beta   90.00
_cell.angle_gamma   90.00
#
_symmetry.space_group_name_H-M   'P 1'
#
loop_
_entity.id
_entity.type
_entity.pdbx_description
1 polymer ?
#
loop_
_entity_poly.entity_id
_entity_poly.type
_entity_poly.pdbx_seq_one_letter_code
_entity_poly.pdbx_strand_id
1 'polypeptide(L)' 'MLEMKYFVLKPRAKDRYDMFARASQDAMIAYSERIRTTDPLFADQLLTWAAKEKARQDKLR' A
#
# COMPACT_ATOMS: atom_id res chain seq x y z
N MET A 1 -23.34 -0.99 -8.62
CA MET A 1 -22.08 -1.24 -9.33
C MET A 1 -21.04 -0.28 -8.75
N LEU A 2 -20.03 -0.78 -8.04
CA LEU A 2 -19.00 0.07 -7.44
C LEU A 2 -17.92 0.32 -8.49
N GLU A 3 -17.88 1.53 -9.04
CA GLU A 3 -16.87 1.95 -10.01
C GLU A 3 -15.87 2.85 -9.31
N MET A 4 -14.75 2.27 -8.89
CA MET A 4 -13.69 3.01 -8.19
C MET A 4 -12.83 3.73 -9.24
N LYS A 5 -13.12 5.00 -9.50
CA LYS A 5 -12.47 5.78 -10.57
C LYS A 5 -11.01 6.18 -10.28
N TYR A 6 -10.66 6.42 -9.03
CA TYR A 6 -9.30 6.81 -8.64
C TYR A 6 -9.02 6.35 -7.21
N PHE A 7 -8.27 5.26 -7.03
CA PHE A 7 -7.60 5.00 -5.77
C PHE A 7 -6.23 5.69 -5.86
N VAL A 8 -6.18 6.98 -5.52
CA VAL A 8 -4.90 7.68 -5.42
C VAL A 8 -4.20 7.15 -4.18
N LEU A 9 -3.47 6.03 -4.34
CA LEU A 9 -2.41 5.69 -3.41
C LEU A 9 -1.44 6.84 -3.48
N LYS A 10 -1.29 7.58 -2.38
CA LYS A 10 -0.24 8.57 -2.25
C LYS A 10 1.01 7.74 -1.94
N PRO A 11 1.74 7.24 -2.96
CA PRO A 11 2.61 6.09 -2.78
C PRO A 11 3.92 6.51 -2.12
N ARG A 12 4.21 7.82 -2.11
CA ARG A 12 5.41 8.42 -1.53
C ARG A 12 4.99 9.29 -0.36
N ALA A 13 5.48 8.93 0.82
CA ALA A 13 5.41 9.78 2.00
C ALA A 13 6.24 11.05 1.77
N LYS A 14 5.72 12.21 2.17
CA LYS A 14 6.48 13.46 2.20
C LYS A 14 7.39 13.58 3.42
N ASP A 15 6.96 12.97 4.52
CA ASP A 15 7.68 12.89 5.79
C ASP A 15 7.30 11.58 6.54
N ARG A 16 7.97 11.30 7.66
CA ARG A 16 7.72 10.10 8.49
C ARG A 16 6.28 9.98 9.00
N TYR A 17 5.57 11.09 9.12
CA TYR A 17 4.23 11.17 9.70
C TYR A 17 3.13 11.39 8.64
N ASP A 18 3.45 11.25 7.34
CA ASP A 18 2.47 11.38 6.26
C ASP A 18 1.38 10.30 6.39
N MET A 19 0.25 10.69 6.99
CA MET A 19 -0.88 9.81 7.28
C MET A 19 -1.51 9.21 6.03
N PHE A 20 -1.46 9.92 4.90
CA PHE A 20 -2.02 9.43 3.65
C PHE A 20 -1.16 8.30 3.05
N ALA A 21 0.16 8.38 3.25
CA ALA A 21 1.07 7.31 2.84
C ALA A 21 0.85 6.05 3.70
N ARG A 22 0.66 6.20 5.01
CA ARG A 22 0.32 5.07 5.91
C ARG A 22 -1.02 4.44 5.55
N ALA A 23 -2.07 5.25 5.38
CA ALA A 23 -3.39 4.76 4.96
C ALA A 23 -3.34 4.03 3.61
N SER A 24 -2.52 4.53 2.67
CA SER A 24 -2.28 3.86 1.38
C SER A 24 -1.61 2.50 1.54
N GLN A 25 -0.61 2.39 2.41
CA GLN A 25 0.07 1.13 2.71
C GLN A 25 -0.89 0.12 3.36
N ASP A 26 -1.65 0.56 4.37
CA ASP A 26 -2.64 -0.28 5.07
C ASP A 26 -3.72 -0.79 4.11
N ALA A 27 -4.22 0.06 3.21
CA ALA A 27 -5.18 -0.34 2.20
C ALA A 27 -4.61 -1.41 1.25
N MET A 28 -3.35 -1.29 0.84
CA MET A 28 -2.71 -2.28 -0.03
C MET A 28 -2.48 -3.61 0.67
N ILE A 29 -2.13 -3.60 1.96
CA ILE A 29 -2.02 -4.82 2.78
C ILE A 29 -3.39 -5.50 2.91
N ALA A 30 -4.44 -4.75 3.22
CA ALA A 30 -5.79 -5.30 3.33
C ALA A 30 -6.27 -5.89 1.99
N TYR A 31 -5.99 -5.21 0.88
CA TYR A 31 -6.32 -5.70 -0.46
C TYR A 31 -5.55 -6.98 -0.81
N SER A 32 -4.24 -7.04 -0.54
CA SER A 32 -3.43 -8.23 -0.81
C SER A 32 -3.93 -9.46 -0.06
N GLU A 33 -4.29 -9.32 1.22
CA GLU A 33 -4.86 -10.43 1.99
C GLU A 33 -6.19 -10.91 1.41
N ARG A 34 -7.01 -9.98 0.91
CA ARG A 34 -8.31 -10.33 0.31
C ARG A 34 -8.17 -11.11 -1.00
N ILE A 35 -7.15 -10.82 -1.80
CA ILE A 35 -6.95 -11.46 -3.11
C ILE A 35 -5.98 -12.66 -3.06
N ARG A 36 -5.32 -12.93 -1.93
CA ARG A 36 -4.28 -13.97 -1.80
C ARG A 36 -4.72 -15.35 -2.30
N THR A 37 -5.98 -15.74 -2.06
CA THR A 37 -6.52 -17.03 -2.53
C THR A 37 -6.80 -17.07 -4.03
N THR A 38 -6.97 -15.90 -4.66
CA THR A 38 -7.27 -15.75 -6.09
C THR A 38 -5.99 -15.55 -6.90
N ASP A 39 -5.07 -14.73 -6.41
CA ASP A 39 -3.78 -14.45 -7.03
C ASP A 39 -2.69 -14.29 -5.95
N PRO A 40 -2.06 -15.39 -5.52
CA PRO A 40 -1.06 -15.37 -4.46
C PRO A 40 0.20 -14.62 -4.88
N LEU A 41 0.59 -14.71 -6.15
CA LEU A 41 1.78 -14.02 -6.66
C LEU A 41 1.60 -12.51 -6.60
N PHE A 42 0.45 -12.01 -7.07
CA PHE A 42 0.18 -10.58 -7.01
C PHE A 42 0.01 -10.07 -5.58
N ALA A 43 -0.61 -10.86 -4.69
CA ALA A 43 -0.69 -10.52 -3.27
C ALA A 43 0.69 -10.33 -2.64
N ASP A 44 1.65 -11.23 -2.90
CA ASP A 44 3.01 -11.12 -2.38
C ASP A 44 3.79 -9.92 -2.97
N GLN A 45 3.53 -9.57 -4.23
CA GLN A 45 4.08 -8.36 -4.85
C GLN A 45 3.58 -7.08 -4.15
N LEU A 46 2.29 -7.01 -3.81
CA LEU A 46 1.70 -5.88 -3.10
C LEU A 46 2.24 -5.75 -1.68
N LEU A 47 2.40 -6.85 -0.96
CA LEU A 47 3.02 -6.85 0.38
C LEU A 47 4.48 -6.39 0.33
N THR A 48 5.23 -6.88 -0.65
CA THR A 48 6.61 -6.46 -0.89
C THR A 48 6.70 -4.96 -1.18
N TRP A 49 5.77 -4.44 -1.98
CA TRP A 49 5.68 -3.01 -2.26
C TRP A 49 5.38 -2.20 -0.98
N ALA A 50 4.38 -2.60 -0.20
CA ALA A 50 3.99 -1.90 1.03
C ALA A 50 5.15 -1.87 2.05
N ALA A 51 5.89 -2.98 2.20
CA ALA A 51 7.07 -3.06 3.05
C ALA A 51 8.19 -2.11 2.60
N LYS A 52 8.44 -2.01 1.28
CA LYS A 52 9.44 -1.08 0.72
C LYS A 52 9.06 0.38 0.97
N GLU A 53 7.79 0.74 0.82
CA GLU A 53 7.33 2.11 1.11
C GLU A 53 7.45 2.45 2.59
N LYS A 54 7.09 1.54 3.48
CA LYS A 54 7.28 1.73 4.93
C LYS A 54 8.75 1.96 5.27
N ALA A 55 9.65 1.11 4.76
CA ALA A 55 11.09 1.26 4.98
C ALA A 55 11.66 2.55 4.37
N ARG A 56 11.08 3.06 3.27
CA ARG A 56 11.46 4.36 2.70
C ARG A 56 10.99 5.50 3.59
N GLN A 57 9.75 5.43 4.09
CA GLN A 57 9.17 6.43 4.98
C GLN A 57 9.93 6.55 6.30
N ASP A 58 10.39 5.43 6.87
CA ASP A 58 11.21 5.41 8.08
C ASP A 58 12.59 6.08 7.91
N LYS A 59 13.07 6.22 6.66
CA LYS A 59 14.33 6.90 6.32
C LYS A 59 14.17 8.42 6.15
N LEU A 60 12.95 8.93 6.01
CA LEU A 60 12.67 10.36 5.98
C LEU A 60 12.85 10.88 7.42
N ARG A 61 14.03 11.46 7.70
CA ARG A 61 14.38 12.07 8.99
C ARG A 61 13.58 13.34 9.25
#